data_AF-A0A1V5JZ74-F1
#
_entry.id   AF-A0A1V5JZ74-F1
#
_cell.length_a   1.000
_cell.length_b   1.000
_cell.length_c   1.000
_cell.angle_alpha   90.00
_cell.angle_beta   90.00
_cell.angle_gamma   90.00
#
_symmetry.space_group_name_H-M   'P 1'
#
loop_
_entity.id
_entity.type
_entity.pdbx_description
1 polymer ?
#
loop_
_entity_poly.entity_id
_entity_poly.type
_entity_poly.pdbx_seq_one_letter_code
_entity_poly.pdbx_strand_id
1 'polypeptide(L)'
;MRKPAPDEASEALAVIDAELVKLGTEHYSTWPDTPKAVLRGETPRSATATAIGRRFVGELLKDLEYHEDLKRRAGLAWVDVERLCRGALREELDADDAPADGYEAQVRVVEALVSDGMRQDGYSIEQVFVAARMWHSFAAAERPRIGRAKSWAAGVEYSAASEQKEPVTQAAVAAKYGVSVSTVGEKSRTISAWRSRSEFSQSRR
;
A
#
# COMPACT_ATOMS: atom_id res chain seq x y z
N MET A 1 -40.68 -12.10 24.77
CA MET A 1 -40.14 -12.81 23.60
C MET A 1 -39.76 -14.23 24.04
N ARG A 2 -40.14 -15.26 23.28
CA ARG A 2 -39.76 -16.66 23.55
C ARG A 2 -38.29 -16.84 23.16
N LYS A 3 -37.49 -17.49 24.03
CA LYS A 3 -36.11 -17.89 23.69
C LYS A 3 -36.18 -19.05 22.69
N PRO A 4 -35.43 -19.01 21.57
CA PRO A 4 -35.44 -20.09 20.59
C PRO A 4 -34.94 -21.40 21.21
N ALA A 5 -35.45 -22.52 20.70
CA ALA A 5 -34.94 -23.84 21.06
C ALA A 5 -33.50 -24.01 20.53
N PRO A 6 -32.68 -24.89 21.13
CA PRO A 6 -31.26 -25.02 20.76
C PRO A 6 -31.02 -25.40 19.29
N ASP A 7 -31.91 -26.20 18.70
CA ASP A 7 -31.94 -26.59 17.29
C ASP A 7 -32.30 -25.41 16.38
N GLU A 8 -33.35 -24.65 16.70
CA GLU A 8 -33.75 -23.42 16.00
C GLU A 8 -32.60 -22.40 15.98
N ALA A 9 -31.87 -22.28 17.10
CA ALA A 9 -30.71 -21.38 17.20
C ALA A 9 -29.53 -21.85 16.33
N SER A 10 -29.27 -23.16 16.28
CA SER A 10 -28.20 -23.73 15.46
C SER A 10 -28.50 -23.59 13.97
N GLU A 11 -29.75 -23.81 13.56
CA GLU A 11 -30.19 -23.67 12.17
C GLU A 11 -30.11 -22.20 11.72
N ALA A 12 -30.55 -21.27 12.56
CA ALA A 12 -30.44 -19.83 12.27
C ALA A 12 -28.98 -19.39 12.09
N LEU A 13 -28.06 -19.88 12.93
CA LEU A 13 -26.63 -19.60 12.79
C LEU A 13 -26.07 -20.16 11.48
N ALA A 14 -26.44 -21.39 11.10
CA ALA A 14 -25.99 -21.99 9.83
C ALA A 14 -26.44 -21.19 8.60
N VAL A 15 -27.67 -20.66 8.61
CA VAL A 15 -28.18 -19.80 7.54
C VAL A 15 -27.40 -18.48 7.47
N ILE A 16 -27.12 -17.86 8.62
CA ILE A 16 -26.32 -16.63 8.69
C ILE A 16 -24.91 -16.89 8.18
N ASP A 17 -24.27 -17.96 8.64
CA ASP A 17 -22.91 -18.34 8.22
C ASP A 17 -22.83 -18.58 6.72
N ALA A 18 -23.82 -19.27 6.12
CA ALA A 18 -23.89 -19.48 4.68
C ALA A 18 -23.99 -18.15 3.90
N GLU A 19 -24.81 -17.21 4.37
CA GLU A 19 -24.93 -15.90 3.74
C GLU A 19 -23.65 -15.06 3.89
N LEU A 20 -22.99 -15.12 5.06
CA LEU A 20 -21.71 -14.44 5.28
C LEU A 20 -20.61 -14.99 4.35
N VAL A 21 -20.53 -16.31 4.16
CA VAL A 21 -19.57 -16.93 3.23
C VAL A 21 -19.85 -16.49 1.80
N LYS A 22 -21.12 -16.46 1.39
CA LYS A 22 -21.53 -16.01 0.05
C LYS A 22 -21.14 -14.55 -0.19
N LEU A 23 -21.54 -13.64 0.69
CA LEU A 23 -21.22 -12.21 0.59
C LEU A 23 -19.70 -11.98 0.59
N GLY A 24 -18.96 -12.68 1.45
CA GLY A 24 -17.51 -12.61 1.49
C GLY A 24 -16.86 -13.15 0.20
N THR A 25 -17.39 -14.24 -0.37
CA THR A 25 -16.90 -14.80 -1.64
C THR A 25 -17.11 -13.83 -2.81
N GLU A 26 -18.28 -13.20 -2.90
CA GLU A 26 -18.57 -12.17 -3.90
C GLU A 26 -17.65 -10.95 -3.73
N HIS A 27 -17.43 -10.51 -2.49
CA HIS A 27 -16.50 -9.42 -2.20
C HIS A 27 -15.06 -9.75 -2.61
N TYR A 28 -14.53 -10.90 -2.18
CA TYR A 28 -13.12 -11.25 -2.40
C TYR A 28 -12.84 -11.66 -3.85
N SER A 29 -13.81 -12.24 -4.56
CA SER A 29 -13.64 -12.58 -5.99
C SER A 29 -13.49 -11.35 -6.89
N THR A 30 -14.13 -10.23 -6.55
CA THR A 30 -14.01 -8.97 -7.29
C THR A 30 -12.90 -8.07 -6.75
N TRP A 31 -12.31 -8.43 -5.60
CA TRP A 31 -11.31 -7.61 -4.91
C TRP A 31 -10.08 -7.25 -5.77
N PRO A 32 -9.47 -8.17 -6.55
CA PRO A 32 -8.31 -7.87 -7.39
C PRO A 32 -8.53 -6.76 -8.42
N ASP A 33 -9.76 -6.59 -8.86
CA ASP A 33 -10.16 -5.71 -9.96
C ASP A 33 -11.04 -4.54 -9.50
N THR A 34 -11.24 -4.40 -8.18
CA THR A 34 -12.02 -3.30 -7.59
C THR A 34 -11.08 -2.21 -7.06
N PRO A 35 -11.28 -0.93 -7.43
CA PRO A 35 -10.57 0.21 -6.85
C PRO A 35 -10.57 0.22 -5.32
N LYS A 36 -9.41 0.40 -4.70
CA LYS A 36 -9.29 0.48 -3.23
C LYS A 36 -8.79 1.86 -2.81
N ALA A 37 -9.44 2.44 -1.80
CA ALA A 37 -9.01 3.73 -1.24
C ALA A 37 -7.56 3.68 -0.73
N VAL A 38 -7.18 2.57 -0.08
CA VAL A 38 -5.80 2.31 0.39
C VAL A 38 -4.77 2.25 -0.75
N LEU A 39 -5.24 1.98 -1.98
CA LEU A 39 -4.46 2.02 -3.22
C LEU A 39 -4.66 3.34 -3.99
N ARG A 40 -5.15 4.41 -3.33
CA ARG A 40 -5.56 5.69 -3.96
C ARG A 40 -6.46 5.51 -5.19
N GLY A 41 -7.41 4.57 -5.13
CA GLY A 41 -8.36 4.32 -6.21
C GLY A 41 -7.85 3.41 -7.33
N GLU A 42 -6.62 2.89 -7.24
CA GLU A 42 -6.17 1.81 -8.12
C GLU A 42 -6.77 0.46 -7.70
N THR A 43 -6.86 -0.46 -8.66
CA THR A 43 -7.14 -1.87 -8.38
C THR A 43 -5.86 -2.56 -7.88
N PRO A 44 -5.96 -3.61 -7.05
CA PRO A 44 -4.80 -4.43 -6.69
C PRO A 44 -4.01 -4.92 -7.91
N ARG A 45 -4.69 -5.38 -8.97
CA ARG A 45 -4.04 -5.81 -10.23
C ARG A 45 -3.24 -4.70 -10.91
N SER A 46 -3.76 -3.48 -10.93
CA SER A 46 -3.03 -2.33 -11.48
C SER A 46 -1.82 -1.98 -10.61
N ALA A 47 -1.97 -2.00 -9.29
CA ALA A 47 -0.90 -1.67 -8.37
C ALA A 47 0.28 -2.65 -8.49
N THR A 48 0.01 -3.94 -8.69
CA THR A 48 1.04 -4.99 -8.87
C THR A 48 1.89 -4.84 -10.13
N ALA A 49 1.59 -3.89 -11.03
CA ALA A 49 2.46 -3.54 -12.14
C ALA A 49 3.83 -3.00 -11.68
N THR A 50 3.92 -2.49 -10.45
CA THR A 50 5.16 -1.96 -9.86
C THR A 50 5.69 -2.85 -8.75
N ALA A 51 7.01 -2.90 -8.57
CA ALA A 51 7.68 -3.60 -7.47
C ALA A 51 7.08 -3.25 -6.10
N ILE A 52 6.91 -1.95 -5.84
CA ILE A 52 6.35 -1.46 -4.58
C ILE A 52 4.88 -1.85 -4.40
N GLY A 53 4.08 -1.79 -5.47
CA GLY A 53 2.68 -2.20 -5.42
C GLY A 53 2.52 -3.70 -5.23
N ARG A 54 3.39 -4.55 -5.82
CA ARG A 54 3.42 -5.99 -5.51
C ARG A 54 3.66 -6.27 -4.04
N ARG A 55 4.66 -5.63 -3.45
CA ARG A 55 4.98 -5.78 -2.02
C ARG A 55 3.81 -5.34 -1.16
N PHE A 56 3.21 -4.19 -1.46
CA PHE A 56 2.09 -3.66 -0.68
C PHE A 56 0.83 -4.53 -0.78
N VAL A 57 0.44 -4.93 -2.00
CA VAL A 57 -0.69 -5.85 -2.20
C VAL A 57 -0.40 -7.19 -1.54
N GLY A 58 0.84 -7.68 -1.60
CA GLY A 58 1.27 -8.90 -0.92
C GLY A 58 1.10 -8.84 0.60
N GLU A 59 1.45 -7.73 1.25
CA GLU A 59 1.23 -7.52 2.69
C GLU A 59 -0.26 -7.37 3.04
N LEU A 60 -1.05 -6.62 2.26
CA LEU A 60 -2.50 -6.54 2.46
C LEU A 60 -3.14 -7.93 2.40
N LEU A 61 -2.72 -8.76 1.43
CA LEU A 61 -3.23 -10.12 1.31
C LEU A 61 -2.84 -10.97 2.52
N LYS A 62 -1.62 -10.84 3.07
CA LYS A 62 -1.22 -11.55 4.29
C LYS A 62 -2.14 -11.22 5.47
N ASP A 63 -2.46 -9.94 5.65
CA ASP A 63 -3.36 -9.50 6.74
C ASP A 63 -4.78 -10.06 6.54
N LEU A 64 -5.31 -10.00 5.31
CA LEU A 64 -6.64 -10.54 4.98
C LEU A 64 -6.70 -12.06 5.18
N GLU A 65 -5.69 -12.78 4.68
CA GLU A 65 -5.54 -14.23 4.82
C GLU A 65 -5.44 -14.63 6.30
N TYR A 66 -4.68 -13.88 7.09
CA TYR A 66 -4.57 -14.09 8.54
C TYR A 66 -5.92 -13.96 9.24
N HIS A 67 -6.70 -12.93 8.92
CA HIS A 67 -8.01 -12.71 9.53
C HIS A 67 -9.03 -13.81 9.18
N GLU A 68 -9.04 -14.29 7.93
CA GLU A 68 -9.91 -15.41 7.55
C GLU A 68 -9.45 -16.73 8.17
N ASP A 69 -8.13 -16.95 8.31
CA ASP A 69 -7.62 -18.12 9.01
C ASP A 69 -7.95 -18.11 10.51
N LEU A 70 -7.98 -16.94 11.15
CA LEU A 70 -8.47 -16.82 12.54
C LEU A 70 -9.94 -17.26 12.65
N LYS A 71 -10.80 -16.85 11.72
CA LYS A 71 -12.20 -17.30 11.69
C LYS A 71 -12.28 -18.82 11.51
N ARG A 72 -11.53 -19.35 10.54
CA ARG A 72 -11.45 -20.79 10.26
C ARG A 72 -11.05 -21.59 11.50
N ARG A 73 -9.99 -21.16 12.21
CA ARG A 73 -9.51 -21.82 13.44
C ARG A 73 -10.50 -21.73 14.59
N ALA A 74 -11.32 -20.67 14.64
CA ALA A 74 -12.37 -20.50 15.62
C ALA A 74 -13.67 -21.26 15.27
N GLY A 75 -13.72 -21.96 14.13
CA GLY A 75 -14.94 -22.63 13.66
C GLY A 75 -16.02 -21.68 13.17
N LEU A 76 -15.67 -20.43 12.85
CA LEU A 76 -16.56 -19.43 12.30
C LEU A 76 -16.60 -19.51 10.77
N ALA A 77 -17.66 -18.99 10.16
CA ALA A 77 -17.73 -18.75 8.73
C ALA A 77 -16.51 -17.96 8.22
N TRP A 78 -15.85 -18.48 7.18
CA TRP A 78 -14.61 -17.92 6.63
C TRP A 78 -14.60 -18.07 5.09
N VAL A 79 -13.76 -17.28 4.44
CA VAL A 79 -13.58 -17.30 2.97
C VAL A 79 -12.12 -17.53 2.61
N ASP A 80 -11.89 -18.33 1.57
CA ASP A 80 -10.57 -18.64 1.04
C ASP A 80 -10.00 -17.47 0.22
N VAL A 81 -9.48 -16.46 0.92
CA VAL A 81 -8.83 -15.28 0.33
C VAL A 81 -7.58 -15.64 -0.45
N GLU A 82 -6.81 -16.63 0.01
CA GLU A 82 -5.63 -17.10 -0.69
C GLU A 82 -6.01 -17.54 -2.11
N ARG A 83 -7.05 -18.37 -2.25
CA ARG A 83 -7.53 -18.81 -3.57
C ARG A 83 -8.16 -17.67 -4.38
N LEU A 84 -9.02 -16.86 -3.76
CA LEU A 84 -9.83 -15.87 -4.50
C LEU A 84 -9.05 -14.62 -4.89
N CYS A 85 -8.14 -14.14 -4.04
CA CYS A 85 -7.41 -12.90 -4.27
C CYS A 85 -5.97 -13.17 -4.67
N ARG A 86 -5.18 -13.86 -3.83
CA ARG A 86 -3.76 -14.12 -4.13
C ARG A 86 -3.61 -15.00 -5.37
N GLY A 87 -4.41 -16.06 -5.48
CA GLY A 87 -4.44 -16.94 -6.65
C GLY A 87 -4.76 -16.20 -7.95
N ALA A 88 -5.67 -15.21 -7.90
CA ALA A 88 -6.04 -14.38 -9.05
C ALA A 88 -4.99 -13.33 -9.45
N LEU A 89 -4.02 -13.07 -8.57
CA LEU A 89 -2.90 -12.14 -8.74
C LEU A 89 -1.55 -12.89 -8.78
N ARG A 90 -1.56 -14.22 -8.92
CA ARG A 90 -0.37 -15.04 -8.73
C ARG A 90 0.74 -14.67 -9.70
N GLU A 91 0.40 -14.53 -10.98
CA GLU A 91 1.37 -14.17 -12.01
C GLU A 91 1.99 -12.79 -11.73
N GLU A 92 1.17 -11.82 -11.33
CA GLU A 92 1.66 -10.49 -10.99
C GLU A 92 2.49 -10.49 -9.72
N LEU A 93 2.12 -11.24 -8.68
CA LEU A 93 2.85 -11.30 -7.41
C LEU A 93 4.15 -12.12 -7.50
N ASP A 94 4.17 -13.15 -8.32
CA ASP A 94 5.34 -14.01 -8.58
C ASP A 94 6.29 -13.39 -9.62
N ALA A 95 5.91 -12.26 -10.24
CA ALA A 95 6.72 -11.57 -11.24
C ALA A 95 8.09 -11.16 -10.67
N ASP A 96 9.14 -11.36 -11.48
CA ASP A 96 10.51 -11.04 -11.09
C ASP A 96 10.60 -9.57 -10.66
N ASP A 97 11.11 -9.39 -9.44
CA ASP A 97 11.38 -8.10 -8.86
C ASP A 97 12.82 -7.67 -9.14
N ALA A 98 13.39 -8.07 -10.28
CA ALA A 98 14.61 -7.49 -10.81
C ALA A 98 14.34 -6.09 -11.40
N PRO A 99 15.26 -5.13 -11.24
CA PRO A 99 15.17 -3.85 -11.93
C PRO A 99 15.47 -4.03 -13.43
N ALA A 100 14.69 -3.37 -14.30
CA ALA A 100 14.87 -3.41 -15.75
C ALA A 100 16.17 -2.74 -16.20
N ASP A 101 16.62 -1.70 -15.49
CA ASP A 101 17.89 -1.03 -15.74
C ASP A 101 18.54 -0.48 -14.45
N GLY A 102 19.75 0.08 -14.59
CA GLY A 102 20.47 0.67 -13.46
C GLY A 102 19.78 1.91 -12.86
N TYR A 103 18.91 2.59 -13.61
CA TYR A 103 18.14 3.71 -13.10
C TYR A 103 17.01 3.22 -12.19
N GLU A 104 16.27 2.21 -12.61
CA GLU A 104 15.24 1.59 -11.80
C GLU A 104 15.81 0.98 -10.51
N ALA A 105 17.02 0.40 -10.59
CA ALA A 105 17.74 -0.05 -9.39
C ALA A 105 17.95 1.11 -8.39
N GLN A 106 18.34 2.30 -8.86
CA GLN A 106 18.50 3.49 -8.01
C GLN A 106 17.16 4.00 -7.45
N VAL A 107 16.09 3.97 -8.25
CA VAL A 107 14.73 4.32 -7.81
C VAL A 107 14.31 3.42 -6.64
N ARG A 108 14.49 2.11 -6.79
CA ARG A 108 14.13 1.11 -5.77
C ARG A 108 14.96 1.23 -4.49
N VAL A 109 16.22 1.65 -4.58
CA VAL A 109 17.03 1.96 -3.38
C VAL A 109 16.42 3.12 -2.58
N VAL A 110 15.92 4.16 -3.24
CA VAL A 110 15.23 5.27 -2.55
C VAL A 110 13.90 4.80 -1.96
N GLU A 111 13.11 4.00 -2.70
CA GLU A 111 11.85 3.42 -2.20
C GLU A 111 12.07 2.59 -0.92
N ALA A 112 13.10 1.76 -0.91
CA ALA A 112 13.46 0.94 0.24
C ALA A 112 13.84 1.82 1.45
N LEU A 113 14.66 2.85 1.23
CA LEU A 113 15.05 3.78 2.31
C LEU A 113 13.85 4.53 2.91
N VAL A 114 12.91 5.00 2.07
CA VAL A 114 11.68 5.64 2.53
C VAL A 114 10.84 4.65 3.33
N SER A 115 10.68 3.43 2.79
CA SER A 115 9.82 2.42 3.41
C SER A 115 10.35 1.96 4.76
N ASP A 116 11.64 1.67 4.85
CA ASP A 116 12.28 1.23 6.08
C ASP A 116 12.31 2.35 7.11
N GLY A 117 12.65 3.57 6.67
CA GLY A 117 12.64 4.74 7.54
C GLY A 117 11.26 4.99 8.15
N MET A 118 10.20 5.00 7.34
CA MET A 118 8.85 5.24 7.84
C MET A 118 8.33 4.08 8.71
N ARG A 119 8.62 2.81 8.37
CA ARG A 119 8.22 1.68 9.23
C ARG A 119 8.87 1.75 10.62
N GLN A 120 10.14 2.15 10.71
CA GLN A 120 10.85 2.28 11.99
C GLN A 120 10.23 3.36 12.88
N ASP A 121 9.64 4.39 12.29
CA ASP A 121 8.95 5.47 13.00
C ASP A 121 7.48 5.12 13.33
N GLY A 122 7.02 3.90 13.00
CA GLY A 122 5.68 3.42 13.34
C GLY A 122 4.58 3.86 12.38
N TYR A 123 4.92 4.37 11.19
CA TYR A 123 3.93 4.71 10.17
C TYR A 123 3.16 3.47 9.72
N SER A 124 1.87 3.66 9.41
CA SER A 124 1.05 2.58 8.88
C SER A 124 1.54 2.17 7.48
N ILE A 125 1.21 0.93 7.09
CA ILE A 125 1.60 0.40 5.79
C ILE A 125 1.04 1.26 4.63
N GLU A 126 -0.16 1.83 4.79
CA GLU A 126 -0.76 2.75 3.83
C GLU A 126 0.09 4.01 3.66
N GLN A 127 0.52 4.62 4.78
CA GLN A 127 1.35 5.84 4.75
C GLN A 127 2.70 5.58 4.08
N VAL A 128 3.31 4.43 4.36
CA VAL A 128 4.56 3.96 3.73
C VAL A 128 4.37 3.79 2.23
N PHE A 129 3.31 3.10 1.80
CA PHE A 129 3.01 2.89 0.39
C PHE A 129 2.75 4.19 -0.36
N VAL A 130 2.00 5.10 0.25
CA VAL A 130 1.74 6.44 -0.29
C VAL A 130 3.04 7.18 -0.57
N ALA A 131 3.99 7.17 0.36
CA ALA A 131 5.28 7.84 0.20
C ALA A 131 6.16 7.16 -0.86
N ALA A 132 6.27 5.83 -0.84
CA ALA A 132 7.07 5.09 -1.80
C ALA A 132 6.52 5.20 -3.23
N ARG A 133 5.19 5.13 -3.42
CA ARG A 133 4.55 5.32 -4.73
C ARG A 133 4.70 6.76 -5.22
N MET A 134 4.57 7.74 -4.33
CA MET A 134 4.83 9.15 -4.65
C MET A 134 6.22 9.34 -5.27
N TRP A 135 7.24 8.71 -4.68
CA TRP A 135 8.58 8.71 -5.25
C TRP A 135 8.65 7.98 -6.59
N HIS A 136 8.07 6.77 -6.68
CA HIS A 136 8.05 5.96 -7.90
C HIS A 136 7.47 6.75 -9.09
N SER A 137 6.30 7.36 -8.90
CA SER A 137 5.61 8.15 -9.92
C SER A 137 6.40 9.39 -10.32
N PHE A 138 7.01 10.10 -9.35
CA PHE A 138 7.88 11.23 -9.64
C PHE A 138 9.11 10.80 -10.45
N ALA A 139 9.77 9.72 -10.05
CA ALA A 139 10.96 9.21 -10.71
C ALA A 139 10.67 8.71 -12.13
N ALA A 140 9.53 8.06 -12.34
CA ALA A 140 9.08 7.64 -13.66
C ALA A 140 8.79 8.83 -14.59
N ALA A 141 8.18 9.89 -14.06
CA ALA A 141 7.78 11.06 -14.84
C ALA A 141 8.96 12.01 -15.16
N GLU A 142 9.79 12.31 -14.17
CA GLU A 142 10.80 13.38 -14.27
C GLU A 142 12.23 12.83 -14.47
N ARG A 143 12.42 11.51 -14.33
CA ARG A 143 13.72 10.80 -14.34
C ARG A 143 14.87 11.62 -13.73
N PRO A 144 14.75 12.12 -12.48
CA PRO A 144 15.77 12.94 -11.85
C PRO A 144 17.10 12.20 -11.75
N ARG A 145 18.21 12.94 -11.78
CA ARG A 145 19.53 12.36 -11.43
C ARG A 145 19.56 11.98 -9.95
N ILE A 146 19.67 10.68 -9.66
CA ILE A 146 19.73 10.15 -8.30
C ILE A 146 21.20 10.14 -7.84
N GLY A 147 21.62 11.22 -7.17
CA GLY A 147 22.96 11.33 -6.58
C GLY A 147 23.09 10.52 -5.29
N ARG A 148 22.62 11.10 -4.17
CA ARG A 148 22.56 10.41 -2.87
C ARG A 148 21.14 9.96 -2.60
N ALA A 149 20.92 8.65 -2.50
CA ALA A 149 19.58 8.09 -2.29
C ALA A 149 18.91 8.62 -1.00
N LYS A 150 19.66 8.73 0.10
CA LYS A 150 19.17 9.30 1.38
C LYS A 150 18.63 10.72 1.25
N SER A 151 19.18 11.54 0.34
CA SER A 151 18.69 12.91 0.11
C SER A 151 17.31 12.92 -0.51
N TRP A 152 17.06 12.03 -1.47
CA TRP A 152 15.73 11.88 -2.07
C TRP A 152 14.75 11.24 -1.09
N ALA A 153 15.16 10.19 -0.37
CA ALA A 153 14.31 9.55 0.64
C ALA A 153 13.82 10.54 1.70
N ALA A 154 14.71 11.38 2.23
CA ALA A 154 14.36 12.43 3.18
C ALA A 154 13.35 13.45 2.60
N GLY A 155 13.54 13.87 1.34
CA GLY A 155 12.62 14.78 0.67
C GLY A 155 11.23 14.18 0.46
N VAL A 156 11.16 12.89 0.10
CA VAL A 156 9.92 12.13 -0.10
C VAL A 156 9.17 11.99 1.22
N GLU A 157 9.82 11.51 2.28
CA GLU A 157 9.18 11.32 3.58
C GLU A 157 8.61 12.64 4.11
N TYR A 158 9.38 13.72 4.06
CA TYR A 158 8.89 15.03 4.50
C TYR A 158 7.72 15.54 3.63
N SER A 159 7.75 15.32 2.32
CA SER A 159 6.64 15.67 1.41
C SER A 159 5.37 14.87 1.72
N ALA A 160 5.50 13.57 1.99
CA ALA A 160 4.39 12.69 2.32
C ALA A 160 3.79 12.98 3.71
N ALA A 161 4.63 13.23 4.72
CA ALA A 161 4.20 13.60 6.06
C ALA A 161 3.47 14.96 6.07
N SER A 162 3.99 15.94 5.32
CA SER A 162 3.36 17.26 5.20
C SER A 162 1.96 17.20 4.57
N GLU A 163 1.76 16.35 3.55
CA GLU A 163 0.44 16.12 2.93
C GLU A 163 -0.56 15.54 3.91
N GLN A 164 -0.11 14.62 4.76
CA GLN A 164 -0.92 13.94 5.75
C GLN A 164 -1.14 14.76 7.03
N LYS A 165 -0.63 15.99 7.08
CA LYS A 165 -0.66 16.89 8.24
C LYS A 165 -0.01 16.28 9.49
N GLU A 166 0.96 15.39 9.28
CA GLU A 166 1.75 14.80 10.35
C GLU A 166 2.72 15.84 10.94
N PRO A 167 2.96 15.85 12.26
CA PRO A 167 3.82 16.83 12.93
C PRO A 167 5.32 16.52 12.74
N VAL A 168 5.78 16.42 11.49
CA VAL A 168 7.17 16.11 11.13
C VAL A 168 7.91 17.39 10.74
N THR A 169 9.09 17.60 11.31
CA THR A 169 9.95 18.74 10.95
C THR A 169 11.05 18.32 9.97
N GLN A 170 11.48 19.25 9.11
CA GLN A 170 12.64 19.01 8.22
C GLN A 170 13.90 18.65 9.02
N ALA A 171 14.06 19.21 10.23
CA ALA A 171 15.19 18.93 11.10
C ALA A 171 15.22 17.47 11.59
N ALA A 172 14.07 16.94 12.00
CA ALA A 172 13.95 15.55 12.42
C ALA A 172 14.28 14.58 11.27
N VAL A 173 13.70 14.82 10.09
CA VAL A 173 13.96 14.01 8.89
C VAL A 173 15.42 14.13 8.44
N ALA A 174 15.98 15.33 8.47
CA ALA A 174 17.39 15.56 8.14
C ALA A 174 18.33 14.76 9.04
N ALA A 175 18.10 14.78 10.36
CA ALA A 175 18.86 14.00 11.32
C ALA A 175 18.75 12.49 11.06
N LYS A 176 17.53 11.99 10.85
CA LYS A 176 17.25 10.57 10.55
C LYS A 176 18.02 10.06 9.34
N TYR A 177 18.00 10.80 8.24
CA TYR A 177 18.66 10.38 6.99
C TYR A 177 20.14 10.82 6.90
N GLY A 178 20.66 11.54 7.90
CA GLY A 178 22.04 12.04 7.89
C GLY A 178 22.31 13.04 6.74
N VAL A 179 21.36 13.93 6.47
CA VAL A 179 21.44 14.96 5.43
C VAL A 179 21.23 16.35 6.02
N SER A 180 21.49 17.42 5.26
CA SER A 180 21.21 18.78 5.74
C SER A 180 19.72 19.10 5.67
N VAL A 181 19.23 19.98 6.56
CA VAL A 181 17.86 20.51 6.52
C VAL A 181 17.56 21.17 5.16
N SER A 182 18.54 21.90 4.61
CA SER A 182 18.42 22.50 3.27
C SER A 182 18.19 21.47 2.17
N THR A 183 18.82 20.29 2.26
CA THR A 183 18.64 19.19 1.30
C THR A 183 17.22 18.64 1.36
N VAL A 184 16.68 18.43 2.57
CA VAL A 184 15.30 17.97 2.76
C VAL A 184 14.32 18.96 2.12
N GLY A 185 14.47 20.24 2.44
CA GLY A 185 13.62 21.30 1.91
C GLY A 185 13.70 21.42 0.38
N GLU A 186 14.90 21.31 -0.20
CA GLU A 186 15.09 21.32 -1.65
C GLU A 186 14.36 20.16 -2.33
N LYS A 187 14.63 18.92 -1.91
CA LYS A 187 14.02 17.73 -2.53
C LYS A 187 12.51 17.68 -2.35
N SER A 188 12.02 18.04 -1.17
CA SER A 188 10.58 18.12 -0.91
C SER A 188 9.89 19.12 -1.82
N ARG A 189 10.44 20.34 -1.99
CA ARG A 189 9.87 21.34 -2.92
C ARG A 189 9.83 20.84 -4.35
N THR A 190 10.87 20.14 -4.81
CA THR A 190 10.88 19.55 -6.15
C THR A 190 9.74 18.55 -6.34
N ILE A 191 9.53 17.64 -5.38
CA ILE A 191 8.48 16.62 -5.44
C ILE A 191 7.09 17.27 -5.36
N SER A 192 6.89 18.22 -4.44
CA SER A 192 5.61 18.93 -4.29
C SER A 192 5.27 19.75 -5.53
N ALA A 193 6.25 20.42 -6.14
CA ALA A 193 6.05 21.17 -7.38
C ALA A 193 5.61 20.28 -8.55
N TRP A 194 6.17 19.07 -8.67
CA TRP A 194 5.71 18.08 -9.65
C TRP A 194 4.27 17.66 -9.37
N ARG A 195 3.94 17.32 -8.11
CA ARG A 195 2.58 16.86 -7.76
C ARG A 195 1.53 17.91 -8.10
N SER A 196 1.75 19.17 -7.74
CA SER A 196 0.82 20.26 -8.04
C SER A 196 0.57 20.42 -9.54
N ARG A 197 1.58 20.17 -10.40
CA ARG A 197 1.40 20.17 -11.87
C ARG A 197 0.59 18.97 -12.34
N SER A 198 0.85 17.79 -11.78
CA SER A 198 0.20 16.53 -12.15
C SER A 198 -1.28 16.50 -11.77
N GLU A 199 -1.63 16.95 -10.57
CA GLU A 199 -3.03 17.03 -10.09
C GLU A 199 -3.85 18.01 -10.92
N PHE A 200 -3.27 19.15 -11.30
CA PHE A 200 -3.90 20.14 -12.19
C PHE A 200 -4.13 19.61 -13.62
N SER A 201 -3.34 18.62 -14.06
CA SER A 201 -3.54 17.95 -15.34
C SER A 201 -4.63 16.87 -15.28
N GLN A 202 -4.87 16.26 -14.12
CA GLN A 202 -5.91 15.23 -13.93
C GLN A 202 -7.29 15.86 -13.71
N SER A 203 -7.38 17.02 -13.06
CA SER A 203 -8.66 17.74 -12.84
C SER A 203 -9.24 18.42 -14.09
N ARG A 204 -8.52 18.41 -15.22
CA ARG A 204 -8.95 18.98 -16.52
C ARG A 204 -9.34 17.92 -17.56
N ARG A 205 -9.44 16.65 -17.16
CA ARG A 205 -9.91 15.55 -18.01
C ARG A 205 -11.28 15.06 -17.55
#